data_AF-A0A9R0VJ30-F1
#
_entry.id   AF-A0A9R0VJ30-F1
#
_cell.length_a   1.000
_cell.length_b   1.000
_cell.length_c   1.000
_cell.angle_alpha   90.00
_cell.angle_beta   90.00
_cell.angle_gamma   90.00
#
_symmetry.space_group_name_H-M   'P 1'
#
loop_
_entity.id
_entity.type
_entity.pdbx_description
1 polymer ?
#
loop_
_entity_poly.entity_id
_entity_poly.type
_entity_poly.pdbx_seq_one_letter_code
_entity_poly.pdbx_strand_id
1 'polypeptide(L)'
;MSLQYESCSLFIINIMEPLLQAYTARSRLPASGDAAELSVIEGQIAWMVHIIAAILKIRQTVGCSQDSQELFDAELAARVLQLINITDTGVHAQRYQEISKQRLDRAILIFVQNFRRSYVGDQAMHASKLYARLSELLGLTDHLVLLNVIVGKIATNLKCYAECEDVIDHTLSLFLELASGYMTGKLLLKLESTKFIIANHSRENFPFLEEYRCVRSRTNFYYILGCLVFMEDGPVKFRSFMEPLLQVAVKLEASADAAFRTDVVKYAFTGLMRDLRGIAMATNSRRTYGLLFDWLYPSRMPLLLRAISLLTDEPEVTTPLLKFMSEFVLNKAQRLTFDSSSPNGILLFREISKLIVAYGSRILLLPNGTNIYRSKYKGIWISLTVLSRPYVGTMSILVSSSFMVTEHLRMPLIYL
;
A
#
# COMPACT_ATOMS: atom_id res chain seq x y z
N MET A 1 19.53 -16.13 32.18
CA MET A 1 19.15 -15.54 30.88
C MET A 1 19.41 -14.03 30.81
N SER A 2 19.17 -13.22 31.85
CA SER A 2 19.44 -11.76 31.81
C SER A 2 20.92 -11.38 31.61
N LEU A 3 21.85 -12.06 32.31
CA LEU A 3 23.30 -11.82 32.18
C LEU A 3 23.87 -12.10 30.78
N GLN A 4 23.28 -13.06 30.07
CA GLN A 4 23.67 -13.38 28.69
C GLN A 4 23.17 -12.30 27.71
N TYR A 5 22.03 -11.67 28.00
CA TYR A 5 21.45 -10.64 27.15
C TYR A 5 22.31 -9.37 27.10
N GLU A 6 22.73 -8.89 28.27
CA GLU A 6 23.63 -7.73 28.39
C GLU A 6 24.96 -7.98 27.66
N SER A 7 25.59 -9.12 27.92
CA SER A 7 26.86 -9.49 27.29
C SER A 7 26.74 -9.58 25.77
N CYS A 8 25.67 -10.19 25.25
CA CYS A 8 25.42 -10.25 23.81
C CYS A 8 25.14 -8.87 23.21
N SER A 9 24.37 -8.02 23.90
CA SER A 9 24.04 -6.67 23.42
C SER A 9 25.29 -5.80 23.32
N LEU A 10 26.15 -5.82 24.36
CA LEU A 10 27.43 -5.12 24.37
C LEU A 10 28.37 -5.63 23.27
N PHE A 11 28.44 -6.95 23.07
CA PHE A 11 29.24 -7.54 21.99
C PHE A 11 28.78 -7.05 20.60
N ILE A 12 27.46 -7.04 20.36
CA ILE A 12 26.89 -6.54 19.12
C ILE A 12 27.21 -5.06 18.90
N ILE A 13 27.09 -4.23 19.95
CA ILE A 13 27.41 -2.80 19.89
C ILE A 13 28.89 -2.61 19.53
N ASN A 14 29.79 -3.35 20.19
CA ASN A 14 31.23 -3.25 19.94
C ASN A 14 31.64 -3.64 18.51
N ILE A 15 30.90 -4.53 17.86
CA ILE A 15 31.11 -4.89 16.44
C ILE A 15 30.48 -3.86 15.50
N MET A 16 29.29 -3.35 15.84
CA MET A 16 28.54 -2.46 14.96
C MET A 16 29.11 -1.05 14.92
N GLU A 17 29.67 -0.55 16.03
CA GLU A 17 30.14 0.84 16.14
C GLU A 17 31.27 1.17 15.14
N PRO A 18 32.34 0.35 14.98
CA PRO A 18 33.37 0.60 13.97
C PRO A 18 32.83 0.56 12.54
N LEU A 19 31.87 -0.34 12.27
CA LEU A 19 31.23 -0.45 10.95
C LEU A 19 30.41 0.81 10.62
N LEU A 20 29.65 1.33 11.59
CA LEU A 20 28.89 2.57 11.43
C LEU A 20 29.81 3.77 11.22
N GLN A 21 30.91 3.86 11.97
CA GLN A 21 31.89 4.93 11.80
C GLN A 21 32.52 4.89 10.41
N ALA A 22 32.93 3.72 9.94
CA ALA A 22 33.47 3.54 8.59
C ALA A 22 32.45 3.90 7.50
N TYR A 23 31.20 3.44 7.64
CA TYR A 23 30.11 3.76 6.72
C TYR A 23 29.79 5.27 6.69
N THR A 24 29.80 5.92 7.85
CA THR A 24 29.55 7.36 7.99
C THR A 24 30.69 8.19 7.42
N ALA A 25 31.95 7.81 7.66
CA ALA A 25 33.11 8.51 7.13
C ALA A 25 33.09 8.54 5.59
N ARG A 26 32.69 7.43 4.98
CA ARG A 26 32.59 7.31 3.51
C ARG A 26 31.47 8.13 2.88
N SER A 27 30.45 8.56 3.63
CA SER A 27 29.43 9.45 3.07
C SER A 27 30.00 10.84 2.72
N ARG A 28 31.14 11.21 3.30
CA ARG A 28 31.78 12.54 3.19
C ARG A 28 32.91 12.62 2.15
N LEU A 29 33.33 11.50 1.56
CA LEU A 29 34.46 11.42 0.62
C LEU A 29 33.98 11.36 -0.85
N PRO A 30 34.72 11.92 -1.83
CA PRO A 30 34.40 11.77 -3.26
C PRO A 30 34.54 10.32 -3.75
N ALA A 31 33.65 9.91 -4.66
CA ALA A 31 33.30 8.51 -4.98
C ALA A 31 34.34 7.64 -5.71
N SER A 32 35.60 8.05 -5.89
CA SER A 32 36.52 7.34 -6.78
C SER A 32 37.45 6.35 -6.04
N GLY A 33 36.96 5.14 -5.75
CA GLY A 33 37.80 4.00 -5.34
C GLY A 33 37.12 2.88 -4.51
N ASP A 34 36.10 3.22 -3.72
CA ASP A 34 35.67 2.38 -2.57
C ASP A 34 34.37 1.58 -2.78
N ALA A 35 33.83 1.47 -4.00
CA ALA A 35 32.49 0.90 -4.21
C ALA A 35 32.34 -0.57 -3.74
N ALA A 36 33.37 -1.39 -3.97
CA ALA A 36 33.39 -2.79 -3.53
C ALA A 36 33.49 -2.91 -2.01
N GLU A 37 34.36 -2.11 -1.40
CA GLU A 37 34.52 -2.09 0.06
C GLU A 37 33.26 -1.55 0.76
N LEU A 38 32.60 -0.56 0.16
CA LEU A 38 31.34 -0.03 0.67
C LEU A 38 30.23 -1.08 0.60
N SER A 39 30.16 -1.85 -0.48
CA SER A 39 29.24 -3.00 -0.59
C SER A 39 29.48 -4.06 0.50
N VAL A 40 30.74 -4.33 0.86
CA VAL A 40 31.07 -5.24 1.97
C VAL A 40 30.59 -4.68 3.30
N ILE A 41 30.84 -3.39 3.57
CA ILE A 41 30.37 -2.72 4.80
C ILE A 41 28.83 -2.73 4.86
N GLU A 42 28.14 -2.39 3.78
CA GLU A 42 26.68 -2.45 3.68
C GLU A 42 26.16 -3.86 4.02
N GLY A 43 26.81 -4.90 3.49
CA GLY A 43 26.50 -6.30 3.79
C GLY A 43 26.72 -6.68 5.25
N GLN A 44 27.84 -6.25 5.85
CA GLN A 44 28.14 -6.50 7.27
C GLN A 44 27.12 -5.81 8.18
N ILE A 45 26.81 -4.53 7.91
CA ILE A 45 25.80 -3.78 8.66
C ILE A 45 24.42 -4.43 8.50
N ALA A 46 24.05 -4.90 7.29
CA ALA A 46 22.78 -5.56 7.07
C ALA A 46 22.60 -6.81 7.95
N TRP A 47 23.65 -7.63 8.09
CA TRP A 47 23.64 -8.77 9.00
C TRP A 47 23.48 -8.35 10.46
N MET A 48 24.21 -7.32 10.89
CA MET A 48 24.07 -6.79 12.26
C MET A 48 22.66 -6.29 12.54
N VAL A 49 22.06 -5.54 11.60
CA VAL A 49 20.68 -5.05 11.71
C VAL A 49 19.68 -6.21 11.78
N HIS A 50 19.86 -7.27 10.98
CA HIS A 50 19.03 -8.48 11.06
C HIS A 50 19.14 -9.19 12.41
N ILE A 51 20.35 -9.30 12.98
CA ILE A 51 20.57 -9.89 14.30
C ILE A 51 19.83 -9.07 15.36
N ILE A 52 19.98 -7.74 15.35
CA ILE A 52 19.26 -6.84 16.27
C ILE A 52 17.74 -7.00 16.11
N ALA A 53 17.24 -7.02 14.88
CA ALA A 53 15.82 -7.22 14.60
C ALA A 53 15.29 -8.55 15.14
N ALA A 54 16.08 -9.63 15.03
CA ALA A 54 15.71 -10.96 15.52
C ALA A 54 15.69 -11.00 17.06
N ILE A 55 16.67 -10.36 17.71
CA ILE A 55 16.71 -10.24 19.18
C ILE A 55 15.45 -9.56 19.70
N LEU A 56 15.05 -8.43 19.11
CA LEU A 56 13.83 -7.71 19.50
C LEU A 56 12.57 -8.55 19.27
N LYS A 57 12.51 -9.30 18.16
CA LYS A 57 11.37 -10.17 17.84
C LYS A 57 11.19 -11.34 18.82
N ILE A 58 12.27 -12.04 19.16
CA ILE A 58 12.21 -13.20 20.07
C ILE A 58 11.67 -12.79 21.44
N ARG A 59 12.07 -11.62 21.92
CA ARG A 59 11.64 -11.12 23.24
C ARG A 59 10.13 -10.88 23.33
N GLN A 60 9.46 -10.51 22.24
CA GLN A 60 8.00 -10.41 22.19
C GLN A 60 7.30 -11.74 22.49
N THR A 61 7.96 -12.87 22.22
CA THR A 61 7.36 -14.21 22.33
C THR A 61 7.50 -14.79 23.74
N VAL A 62 8.50 -14.33 24.50
CA VAL A 62 8.93 -14.97 25.76
C VAL A 62 8.33 -14.31 27.02
N GLY A 63 7.61 -13.19 26.90
CA GLY A 63 6.91 -12.55 28.03
C GLY A 63 7.83 -12.15 29.20
N CYS A 64 9.12 -11.90 28.92
CA CYS A 64 10.12 -11.58 29.94
C CYS A 64 9.91 -10.15 30.49
N SER A 65 10.30 -9.90 31.75
CA SER A 65 10.14 -8.60 32.40
C SER A 65 10.80 -7.48 31.58
N GLN A 66 9.99 -6.50 31.16
CA GLN A 66 10.39 -5.46 30.20
C GLN A 66 11.37 -4.44 30.80
N ASP A 67 11.19 -4.08 32.07
CA ASP A 67 11.80 -2.93 32.72
C ASP A 67 13.33 -2.89 32.82
N SER A 68 14.03 -4.03 32.88
CA SER A 68 15.50 -4.06 33.03
C SER A 68 16.25 -4.15 31.70
N GLN A 69 15.53 -4.44 30.61
CA GLN A 69 16.13 -4.74 29.30
C GLN A 69 15.81 -3.66 28.25
N GLU A 70 14.86 -2.77 28.52
CA GLU A 70 14.54 -1.60 27.68
C GLU A 70 15.75 -0.71 27.37
N LEU A 71 16.70 -0.58 28.31
CA LEU A 71 17.91 0.23 28.11
C LEU A 71 18.80 -0.35 27.01
N PHE A 72 19.01 -1.68 27.01
CA PHE A 72 19.79 -2.34 25.97
C PHE A 72 19.08 -2.34 24.62
N ASP A 73 17.75 -2.46 24.61
CA ASP A 73 16.98 -2.31 23.38
C ASP A 73 17.14 -0.91 22.80
N ALA A 74 17.11 0.11 23.65
CA ALA A 74 17.32 1.49 23.24
C ALA A 74 18.74 1.71 22.68
N GLU A 75 19.78 1.15 23.32
CA GLU A 75 21.16 1.20 22.82
C GLU A 75 21.29 0.57 21.42
N LEU A 76 20.77 -0.65 21.24
CA LEU A 76 20.80 -1.36 19.97
C LEU A 76 19.97 -0.64 18.91
N ALA A 77 18.76 -0.20 19.28
CA ALA A 77 17.87 0.53 18.39
C ALA A 77 18.47 1.86 17.94
N ALA A 78 19.17 2.58 18.84
CA ALA A 78 19.80 3.84 18.50
C ALA A 78 20.78 3.70 17.34
N ARG A 79 21.56 2.62 17.27
CA ARG A 79 22.51 2.39 16.17
C ARG A 79 21.82 2.20 14.83
N VAL A 80 20.72 1.44 14.82
CA VAL A 80 19.92 1.23 13.61
C VAL A 80 19.16 2.51 13.20
N LEU A 81 18.64 3.26 14.17
CA LEU A 81 17.94 4.53 13.91
C LEU A 81 18.89 5.63 13.44
N GLN A 82 20.11 5.69 13.96
CA GLN A 82 21.17 6.57 13.45
C GLN A 82 21.52 6.22 12.01
N LEU A 83 21.61 4.93 11.70
CA LEU A 83 21.90 4.44 10.36
C LEU A 83 20.87 4.91 9.32
N ILE A 84 19.58 4.97 9.66
CA ILE A 84 18.52 5.50 8.77
C ILE A 84 18.90 6.89 8.24
N ASN A 85 19.41 7.77 9.11
CA ASN A 85 19.77 9.13 8.73
C ASN A 85 21.03 9.18 7.85
N ILE A 86 21.90 8.18 7.93
CA ILE A 86 23.15 8.13 7.17
C ILE A 86 22.94 7.46 5.81
N THR A 87 22.08 6.44 5.74
CA THR A 87 21.89 5.61 4.54
C THR A 87 21.48 6.40 3.32
N ASP A 88 20.82 7.54 3.48
CA ASP A 88 20.29 8.31 2.35
C ASP A 88 21.04 9.65 2.16
N THR A 89 22.29 9.74 2.63
CA THR A 89 23.12 10.96 2.56
C THR A 89 24.41 10.78 1.78
N GLY A 90 24.92 11.88 1.20
CA GLY A 90 26.20 11.89 0.50
C GLY A 90 26.26 10.89 -0.65
N VAL A 91 27.37 10.17 -0.76
CA VAL A 91 27.59 9.13 -1.80
C VAL A 91 26.57 7.98 -1.70
N HIS A 92 26.04 7.70 -0.51
CA HIS A 92 25.07 6.61 -0.33
C HIS A 92 23.76 6.85 -1.06
N ALA A 93 23.36 8.11 -1.25
CA ALA A 93 22.17 8.49 -2.00
C ALA A 93 22.28 8.22 -3.52
N GLN A 94 23.45 7.85 -4.02
CA GLN A 94 23.65 7.50 -5.43
C GLN A 94 23.63 5.99 -5.66
N ARG A 95 23.47 5.19 -4.60
CA ARG A 95 23.64 3.73 -4.61
C ARG A 95 22.34 2.94 -4.55
N TYR A 96 21.18 3.55 -4.81
CA TYR A 96 19.87 2.88 -4.73
C TYR A 96 19.74 1.64 -5.63
N GLN A 97 20.53 1.56 -6.71
CA GLN A 97 20.56 0.42 -7.62
C GLN A 97 21.49 -0.71 -7.14
N GLU A 98 22.29 -0.48 -6.10
CA GLU A 98 23.23 -1.47 -5.58
C GLU A 98 22.52 -2.50 -4.69
N ILE A 99 22.72 -3.78 -4.99
CA ILE A 99 22.09 -4.90 -4.27
C ILE A 99 22.46 -4.89 -2.77
N SER A 100 23.70 -4.53 -2.44
CA SER A 100 24.17 -4.43 -1.06
C SER A 100 23.39 -3.38 -0.27
N LYS A 101 23.14 -2.20 -0.87
CA LYS A 101 22.32 -1.15 -0.28
C LYS A 101 20.85 -1.56 -0.16
N GLN A 102 20.27 -2.18 -1.19
CA GLN A 102 18.89 -2.69 -1.14
C GLN A 102 18.70 -3.72 -0.01
N ARG A 103 19.68 -4.60 0.21
CA ARG A 103 19.68 -5.57 1.33
C ARG A 103 19.75 -4.86 2.68
N LEU A 104 20.59 -3.84 2.81
CA LEU A 104 20.70 -3.03 4.02
C LEU A 104 19.37 -2.34 4.35
N ASP A 105 18.75 -1.72 3.34
CA ASP A 105 17.45 -1.06 3.48
C ASP A 105 16.35 -2.03 3.91
N ARG A 106 16.34 -3.24 3.33
CA ARG A 106 15.43 -4.30 3.75
C ARG A 106 15.66 -4.72 5.21
N ALA A 107 16.92 -4.83 5.64
CA ALA A 107 17.23 -5.16 7.03
C ALA A 107 16.70 -4.08 7.99
N ILE A 108 16.87 -2.80 7.64
CA ILE A 108 16.32 -1.66 8.39
C ILE A 108 14.79 -1.74 8.47
N LEU A 109 14.10 -2.02 7.36
CA LEU A 109 12.64 -2.15 7.36
C LEU A 109 12.17 -3.29 8.28
N ILE A 110 12.84 -4.45 8.25
CA ILE A 110 12.54 -5.58 9.13
C ILE A 110 12.80 -5.25 10.59
N PHE A 111 13.89 -4.53 10.88
CA PHE A 111 14.16 -4.01 12.22
C PHE A 111 13.01 -3.11 12.68
N VAL A 112 12.60 -2.13 11.88
CA VAL A 112 11.52 -1.20 12.26
C VAL A 112 10.21 -1.95 12.48
N GLN A 113 9.87 -2.92 11.62
CA GLN A 113 8.67 -3.75 11.80
C GLN A 113 8.66 -4.51 13.14
N ASN A 114 9.80 -5.07 13.56
CA ASN A 114 9.90 -5.76 14.84
C ASN A 114 9.92 -4.78 16.01
N PHE A 115 10.73 -3.72 15.92
CA PHE A 115 10.85 -2.68 16.94
C PHE A 115 9.50 -2.03 17.23
N ARG A 116 8.73 -1.71 16.18
CA ARG A 116 7.44 -1.03 16.34
C ARG A 116 6.48 -1.88 17.19
N ARG A 117 6.46 -3.21 17.02
CA ARG A 117 5.51 -4.09 17.73
C ARG A 117 5.67 -4.02 19.25
N SER A 118 6.87 -3.71 19.73
CA SER A 118 7.15 -3.52 21.16
C SER A 118 7.02 -2.06 21.61
N TYR A 119 7.46 -1.10 20.79
CA TYR A 119 7.73 0.27 21.25
C TYR A 119 7.00 1.37 20.48
N VAL A 120 6.18 1.01 19.47
CA VAL A 120 5.46 1.96 18.62
C VAL A 120 4.03 1.48 18.34
N GLY A 121 3.04 2.14 18.95
CA GLY A 121 1.62 1.92 18.70
C GLY A 121 0.81 2.04 19.97
N ASP A 122 -0.42 1.53 19.96
CA ASP A 122 -1.34 1.59 21.12
C ASP A 122 -0.77 0.93 22.37
N GLN A 123 0.15 -0.03 22.23
CA GLN A 123 0.82 -0.73 23.35
C GLN A 123 2.11 -0.03 23.85
N ALA A 124 2.57 1.04 23.18
CA ALA A 124 3.85 1.70 23.46
C ALA A 124 3.83 2.66 24.67
N MET A 125 2.67 2.84 25.31
CA MET A 125 2.47 3.81 26.40
C MET A 125 3.31 3.53 27.67
N HIS A 126 4.01 2.40 27.73
CA HIS A 126 4.77 1.96 28.90
C HIS A 126 6.31 2.02 28.74
N ALA A 127 6.84 2.35 27.56
CA ALA A 127 8.29 2.27 27.26
C ALA A 127 9.10 3.52 27.70
N SER A 128 8.92 3.98 28.94
CA SER A 128 9.47 5.27 29.39
C SER A 128 11.01 5.30 29.46
N LYS A 129 11.66 4.20 29.86
CA LYS A 129 13.14 4.12 29.94
C LYS A 129 13.78 4.08 28.56
N LEU A 130 13.12 3.40 27.62
CA LEU A 130 13.57 3.36 26.23
C LEU A 130 13.60 4.75 25.60
N TYR A 131 12.51 5.53 25.70
CA TYR A 131 12.48 6.88 25.13
C TYR A 131 13.43 7.84 25.86
N ALA A 132 13.62 7.68 27.18
CA ALA A 132 14.64 8.45 27.91
C ALA A 132 16.04 8.23 27.32
N ARG A 133 16.42 6.96 27.08
CA ARG A 133 17.74 6.65 26.51
C ARG A 133 17.87 7.04 25.03
N LEU A 134 16.83 6.86 24.23
CA LEU A 134 16.82 7.32 22.83
C LEU A 134 16.88 8.85 22.71
N SER A 135 16.29 9.58 23.66
CA SER A 135 16.40 11.03 23.77
C SER A 135 17.86 11.45 24.02
N GLU A 136 18.56 10.79 24.94
CA GLU A 136 19.98 11.07 25.23
C GLU A 136 20.90 10.78 24.02
N LEU A 137 20.65 9.68 23.31
CA LEU A 137 21.54 9.24 22.23
C LEU A 137 21.29 9.94 20.89
N LEU A 138 20.02 10.21 20.56
CA LEU A 138 19.61 10.66 19.23
C LEU A 138 18.66 11.87 19.24
N GLY A 139 18.28 12.37 20.41
CA GLY A 139 17.26 13.43 20.53
C GLY A 139 15.84 12.96 20.20
N LEU A 140 15.59 11.64 20.19
CA LEU A 140 14.25 11.09 19.95
C LEU A 140 13.44 11.10 21.26
N THR A 141 12.85 12.27 21.54
CA THR A 141 12.16 12.55 22.82
C THR A 141 10.87 11.77 23.00
N ASP A 142 10.17 11.46 21.92
CA ASP A 142 8.87 10.85 21.97
C ASP A 142 8.55 10.02 20.72
N HIS A 143 7.39 9.38 20.79
CA HIS A 143 6.85 8.54 19.73
C HIS A 143 6.59 9.29 18.41
N LEU A 144 6.20 10.57 18.46
CA LEU A 144 5.92 11.36 17.25
C LEU A 144 7.22 11.67 16.50
N VAL A 145 8.29 12.02 17.21
CA VAL A 145 9.62 12.25 16.61
C VAL A 145 10.15 10.97 15.97
N LEU A 146 10.00 9.83 16.64
CA LEU A 146 10.38 8.54 16.09
C LEU A 146 9.56 8.17 14.83
N LEU A 147 8.24 8.38 14.85
CA LEU A 147 7.41 8.18 13.67
C LEU A 147 7.86 9.07 12.50
N ASN A 148 8.31 10.30 12.77
CA ASN A 148 8.83 11.19 11.74
C ASN A 148 10.06 10.60 11.03
N VAL A 149 10.98 9.98 11.78
CA VAL A 149 12.15 9.28 11.21
C VAL A 149 11.70 8.10 10.33
N ILE A 150 10.77 7.28 10.83
CA ILE A 150 10.28 6.10 10.11
C ILE A 150 9.55 6.51 8.82
N VAL A 151 8.67 7.51 8.89
CA VAL A 151 7.93 7.99 7.71
C VAL A 151 8.85 8.72 6.73
N GLY A 152 9.86 9.44 7.22
CA GLY A 152 10.93 9.99 6.38
C GLY A 152 11.60 8.90 5.55
N LYS A 153 11.97 7.78 6.20
CA LYS A 153 12.56 6.63 5.50
C LYS A 153 11.60 5.97 4.51
N ILE A 154 10.32 5.82 4.88
CA ILE A 154 9.27 5.34 3.95
C ILE A 154 9.20 6.24 2.71
N ALA A 155 9.16 7.56 2.91
CA ALA A 155 9.06 8.53 1.81
C ALA A 155 10.29 8.44 0.89
N THR A 156 11.50 8.37 1.44
CA THR A 156 12.73 8.21 0.66
C THR A 156 12.72 6.91 -0.12
N ASN A 157 12.32 5.79 0.51
CA ASN A 157 12.32 4.50 -0.16
C ASN A 157 11.34 4.45 -1.33
N LEU A 158 10.13 4.99 -1.16
CA LEU A 158 9.14 5.09 -2.23
C LEU A 158 9.60 6.02 -3.38
N LYS A 159 10.43 7.02 -3.10
CA LYS A 159 10.99 7.95 -4.10
C LYS A 159 12.15 7.34 -4.89
N CYS A 160 13.02 6.58 -4.21
CA CYS A 160 14.34 6.26 -4.73
C CYS A 160 14.51 4.82 -5.22
N TYR A 161 13.71 3.86 -4.73
CA TYR A 161 13.83 2.44 -5.07
C TYR A 161 12.81 1.98 -6.12
N ALA A 162 12.51 2.81 -7.12
CA ALA A 162 11.44 2.54 -8.08
C ALA A 162 11.54 1.16 -8.76
N GLU A 163 12.75 0.74 -9.10
CA GLU A 163 13.04 -0.51 -9.80
C GLU A 163 13.16 -1.74 -8.87
N CYS A 164 13.17 -1.55 -7.54
CA CYS A 164 13.34 -2.62 -6.56
C CYS A 164 12.00 -2.97 -5.89
N GLU A 165 11.23 -3.86 -6.53
CA GLU A 165 9.92 -4.33 -6.06
C GLU A 165 9.97 -4.82 -4.60
N ASP A 166 11.01 -5.57 -4.23
CA ASP A 166 11.17 -6.12 -2.88
C ASP A 166 11.22 -5.02 -1.80
N VAL A 167 12.01 -3.96 -2.02
CA VAL A 167 12.14 -2.84 -1.06
C VAL A 167 10.85 -2.04 -1.00
N ILE A 168 10.21 -1.80 -2.15
CA ILE A 168 8.92 -1.11 -2.21
C ILE A 168 7.85 -1.90 -1.45
N ASP A 169 7.75 -3.22 -1.67
CA ASP A 169 6.75 -4.06 -1.00
C ASP A 169 6.96 -4.12 0.51
N HIS A 170 8.20 -4.24 1.00
CA HIS A 170 8.47 -4.19 2.44
C HIS A 170 8.18 -2.79 3.02
N THR A 171 8.49 -1.73 2.27
CA THR A 171 8.22 -0.34 2.67
C THR A 171 6.71 -0.10 2.81
N LEU A 172 5.92 -0.52 1.82
CA LEU A 172 4.46 -0.41 1.84
C LEU A 172 3.85 -1.30 2.92
N SER A 173 4.41 -2.50 3.17
CA SER A 173 3.96 -3.35 4.28
C SER A 173 4.13 -2.66 5.62
N LEU A 174 5.30 -2.05 5.88
CA LEU A 174 5.53 -1.26 7.10
C LEU A 174 4.57 -0.07 7.17
N PHE A 175 4.39 0.67 6.07
CA PHE A 175 3.52 1.84 6.05
C PHE A 175 2.06 1.47 6.31
N LEU A 176 1.58 0.36 5.75
CA LEU A 176 0.25 -0.18 6.02
C LEU A 176 0.06 -0.55 7.48
N GLU A 177 1.03 -1.24 8.09
CA GLU A 177 0.95 -1.60 9.50
C GLU A 177 0.80 -0.35 10.38
N LEU A 178 1.56 0.72 10.10
CA LEU A 178 1.46 1.99 10.82
C LEU A 178 0.12 2.70 10.57
N ALA A 179 -0.34 2.73 9.33
CA ALA A 179 -1.60 3.38 8.94
C ALA A 179 -2.85 2.61 9.39
N SER A 180 -2.73 1.32 9.71
CA SER A 180 -3.85 0.50 10.17
C SER A 180 -4.22 0.72 11.64
N GLY A 181 -3.28 1.20 12.46
CA GLY A 181 -3.52 1.51 13.88
C GLY A 181 -4.25 2.84 14.06
N TYR A 182 -5.26 2.90 14.92
CA TYR A 182 -6.08 4.11 15.07
C TYR A 182 -5.29 5.32 15.61
N MET A 183 -4.55 5.15 16.71
CA MET A 183 -3.74 6.24 17.27
C MET A 183 -2.52 6.54 16.40
N THR A 184 -1.80 5.52 15.94
CA THR A 184 -0.65 5.69 15.05
C THR A 184 -1.06 6.41 13.77
N GLY A 185 -2.17 6.03 13.13
CA GLY A 185 -2.71 6.71 11.95
C GLY A 185 -3.02 8.19 12.19
N LYS A 186 -3.62 8.53 13.34
CA LYS A 186 -3.83 9.94 13.72
C LYS A 186 -2.53 10.70 13.93
N LEU A 187 -1.49 10.07 14.47
CA LEU A 187 -0.17 10.68 14.63
C LEU A 187 0.54 10.84 13.29
N LEU A 188 0.43 9.86 12.39
CA LEU A 188 0.97 9.94 11.03
C LEU A 188 0.45 11.18 10.30
N LEU A 189 -0.85 11.49 10.43
CA LEU A 189 -1.47 12.67 9.81
C LEU A 189 -0.93 14.01 10.34
N LYS A 190 -0.26 14.04 11.50
CA LYS A 190 0.41 15.24 12.01
C LYS A 190 1.74 15.53 11.30
N LEU A 191 2.36 14.50 10.72
CA LEU A 191 3.70 14.59 10.12
C LEU A 191 3.66 15.21 8.73
N GLU A 192 4.58 16.14 8.47
CA GLU A 192 4.70 16.78 7.15
C GLU A 192 5.04 15.79 6.04
N SER A 193 5.87 14.78 6.32
CA SER A 193 6.18 13.72 5.36
C SER A 193 4.92 12.93 4.92
N THR A 194 4.01 12.62 5.85
CA THR A 194 2.74 11.94 5.51
C THR A 194 1.85 12.85 4.67
N LYS A 195 1.71 14.13 5.07
CA LYS A 195 0.93 15.13 4.32
C LYS A 195 1.48 15.31 2.91
N PHE A 196 2.81 15.35 2.77
CA PHE A 196 3.49 15.41 1.48
C PHE A 196 3.14 14.21 0.62
N ILE A 197 3.23 12.98 1.14
CA ILE A 197 2.88 11.76 0.40
C ILE A 197 1.43 11.82 -0.06
N ILE A 198 0.48 12.17 0.82
CA ILE A 198 -0.95 12.25 0.49
C ILE A 198 -1.22 13.33 -0.56
N ALA A 199 -0.58 14.49 -0.48
CA ALA A 199 -0.79 15.59 -1.42
C ALA A 199 -0.14 15.36 -2.79
N ASN A 200 0.96 14.59 -2.84
CA ASN A 200 1.81 14.43 -4.02
C ASN A 200 1.92 12.97 -4.48
N HIS A 201 0.85 12.19 -4.38
CA HIS A 201 0.85 10.74 -4.61
C HIS A 201 0.87 10.32 -6.10
N SER A 202 1.35 11.19 -6.99
CA SER A 202 1.49 10.93 -8.43
C SER A 202 2.89 10.36 -8.77
N ARG A 203 3.02 9.84 -9.99
CA ARG A 203 4.29 9.34 -10.55
C ARG A 203 5.44 10.36 -10.54
N GLU A 204 5.14 11.66 -10.57
CA GLU A 204 6.15 12.73 -10.56
C GLU A 204 6.97 12.72 -9.27
N ASN A 205 6.36 12.29 -8.16
CA ASN A 205 7.01 12.20 -6.87
C ASN A 205 7.30 10.75 -6.45
N PHE A 206 6.61 9.77 -7.05
CA PHE A 206 6.76 8.35 -6.72
C PHE A 206 6.92 7.52 -8.00
N PRO A 207 8.16 7.41 -8.54
CA PRO A 207 8.40 6.79 -9.86
C PRO A 207 8.04 5.31 -9.92
N PHE A 208 8.02 4.60 -8.78
CA PHE A 208 7.61 3.19 -8.72
C PHE A 208 6.17 2.94 -9.23
N LEU A 209 5.34 3.99 -9.29
CA LEU A 209 3.98 3.91 -9.85
C LEU A 209 3.97 3.68 -11.37
N GLU A 210 5.09 3.95 -12.04
CA GLU A 210 5.28 3.68 -13.48
C GLU A 210 5.78 2.26 -13.76
N GLU A 211 6.40 1.61 -12.78
CA GLU A 211 7.04 0.32 -12.98
C GLU A 211 6.06 -0.85 -13.07
N TYR A 212 6.12 -1.59 -14.18
CA TYR A 212 5.24 -2.75 -14.44
C TYR A 212 5.41 -3.88 -13.41
N ARG A 213 6.57 -3.98 -12.76
CA ARG A 213 6.83 -4.95 -11.68
C ARG A 213 6.06 -4.57 -10.41
N CYS A 214 6.02 -3.27 -10.09
CA CYS A 214 5.41 -2.71 -8.89
C CYS A 214 3.88 -2.54 -8.96
N VAL A 215 3.20 -3.21 -9.91
CA VAL A 215 1.76 -3.02 -10.12
C VAL A 215 0.91 -3.45 -8.92
N ARG A 216 1.35 -4.44 -8.12
CA ARG A 216 0.67 -4.82 -6.87
C ARG A 216 0.92 -3.77 -5.79
N SER A 217 2.16 -3.30 -5.70
CA SER A 217 2.61 -2.24 -4.81
C SER A 217 1.81 -0.95 -5.03
N ARG A 218 1.52 -0.57 -6.28
CA ARG A 218 0.63 0.55 -6.62
C ARG A 218 -0.75 0.45 -5.97
N THR A 219 -1.42 -0.70 -6.05
CA THR A 219 -2.71 -0.89 -5.37
C THR A 219 -2.58 -0.79 -3.85
N ASN A 220 -1.51 -1.36 -3.27
CA ASN A 220 -1.27 -1.28 -1.82
C ASN A 220 -1.00 0.17 -1.37
N PHE A 221 -0.25 0.94 -2.16
CA PHE A 221 0.01 2.35 -1.88
C PHE A 221 -1.29 3.15 -1.77
N TYR A 222 -2.17 3.06 -2.76
CA TYR A 222 -3.47 3.75 -2.72
C TYR A 222 -4.42 3.20 -1.65
N TYR A 223 -4.28 1.94 -1.25
CA TYR A 223 -4.99 1.41 -0.10
C TYR A 223 -4.55 2.08 1.21
N ILE A 224 -3.23 2.23 1.42
CA ILE A 224 -2.68 2.89 2.61
C ILE A 224 -3.09 4.37 2.66
N LEU A 225 -2.96 5.08 1.55
CA LEU A 225 -3.37 6.48 1.48
C LEU A 225 -4.88 6.64 1.70
N GLY A 226 -5.68 5.74 1.14
CA GLY A 226 -7.12 5.69 1.42
C GLY A 226 -7.40 5.54 2.92
N CYS A 227 -6.70 4.63 3.62
CA CYS A 227 -6.86 4.46 5.07
C CYS A 227 -6.61 5.77 5.83
N LEU A 228 -5.55 6.50 5.48
CA LEU A 228 -5.20 7.78 6.12
C LEU A 228 -6.20 8.90 5.77
N VAL A 229 -6.56 9.05 4.50
CA VAL A 229 -7.51 10.08 4.04
C VAL A 229 -8.87 9.91 4.68
N PHE A 230 -9.33 8.68 4.88
CA PHE A 230 -10.61 8.40 5.52
C PHE A 230 -10.59 8.51 7.05
N MET A 231 -9.44 8.69 7.68
CA MET A 231 -9.34 9.04 9.11
C MET A 231 -9.62 10.52 9.37
N GLU A 232 -9.38 11.40 8.40
CA GLU A 232 -9.73 12.82 8.50
C GLU A 232 -11.22 13.02 8.21
N ASP A 233 -11.91 13.74 9.09
CA ASP A 233 -13.30 14.07 8.91
C ASP A 233 -13.47 15.18 7.86
N GLY A 234 -13.83 14.83 6.62
CA GLY A 234 -14.37 15.82 5.68
C GLY A 234 -14.33 15.44 4.21
N PRO A 235 -15.39 15.76 3.43
CA PRO A 235 -15.41 15.51 1.99
C PRO A 235 -14.36 16.33 1.22
N VAL A 236 -13.89 17.44 1.78
CA VAL A 236 -12.89 18.33 1.13
C VAL A 236 -11.55 17.62 0.94
N LYS A 237 -11.04 16.97 2.00
CA LYS A 237 -9.77 16.24 1.96
C LYS A 237 -9.81 15.09 0.94
N PHE A 238 -10.92 14.36 0.93
CA PHE A 238 -11.16 13.34 -0.07
C PHE A 238 -11.17 13.92 -1.49
N ARG A 239 -11.87 15.03 -1.73
CA ARG A 239 -11.89 15.69 -3.06
C ARG A 239 -10.49 16.12 -3.51
N SER A 240 -9.72 16.77 -2.65
CA SER A 240 -8.35 17.19 -2.98
C SER A 240 -7.45 15.99 -3.26
N PHE A 241 -7.58 14.91 -2.49
CA PHE A 241 -6.85 13.66 -2.73
C PHE A 241 -7.24 13.01 -4.07
N MET A 242 -8.51 13.08 -4.46
CA MET A 242 -9.00 12.46 -5.70
C MET A 242 -8.76 13.30 -6.96
N GLU A 243 -8.29 14.55 -6.84
CA GLU A 243 -8.14 15.48 -7.96
C GLU A 243 -7.17 14.98 -9.05
N PRO A 244 -5.97 14.45 -8.73
CA PRO A 244 -5.07 13.92 -9.77
C PRO A 244 -5.69 12.73 -10.53
N LEU A 245 -6.45 11.87 -9.83
CA LEU A 245 -7.14 10.73 -10.42
C LEU A 245 -8.30 11.17 -11.32
N LEU A 246 -8.99 12.25 -10.94
CA LEU A 246 -10.03 12.86 -11.75
C LEU A 246 -9.46 13.40 -13.07
N GLN A 247 -8.30 14.05 -13.04
CA GLN A 247 -7.64 14.52 -14.26
C GLN A 247 -7.28 13.38 -15.22
N VAL A 248 -6.83 12.23 -14.68
CA VAL A 248 -6.60 11.02 -15.48
C VAL A 248 -7.91 10.50 -16.08
N ALA A 249 -8.98 10.41 -15.28
CA ALA A 249 -10.28 9.95 -15.75
C ALA A 249 -10.84 10.83 -16.88
N VAL A 250 -10.79 12.17 -16.75
CA VAL A 250 -11.26 13.10 -17.78
C VAL A 250 -10.46 12.98 -19.08
N LYS A 251 -9.14 12.80 -19.00
CA LYS A 251 -8.31 12.57 -20.20
C LYS A 251 -8.68 11.25 -20.90
N LEU A 252 -8.96 10.20 -20.13
CA LEU A 252 -9.41 8.91 -20.67
C LEU A 252 -10.82 9.01 -21.29
N GLU A 253 -11.73 9.76 -20.66
CA GLU A 253 -13.08 10.02 -21.17
C GLU A 253 -13.04 10.77 -22.51
N ALA A 254 -12.17 11.76 -22.63
CA ALA A 254 -11.98 12.56 -23.85
C ALA A 254 -11.21 11.81 -24.97
N SER A 255 -10.55 10.70 -24.67
CA SER A 255 -9.79 9.92 -25.65
C SER A 255 -10.72 9.27 -26.69
N ALA A 256 -10.30 9.15 -27.94
CA ALA A 256 -11.06 8.46 -28.99
C ALA A 256 -11.01 6.92 -28.85
N ASP A 257 -11.95 6.19 -29.43
CA ASP A 257 -12.02 4.71 -29.31
C ASP A 257 -10.74 4.02 -29.80
N ALA A 258 -10.18 4.49 -30.92
CA ALA A 258 -8.92 3.96 -31.45
C ALA A 258 -7.74 4.13 -30.46
N ALA A 259 -7.75 5.20 -29.65
CA ALA A 259 -6.69 5.46 -28.70
C ALA A 259 -6.65 4.42 -27.56
N PHE A 260 -7.78 3.78 -27.21
CA PHE A 260 -7.81 2.71 -26.19
C PHE A 260 -6.96 1.49 -26.55
N ARG A 261 -6.63 1.32 -27.84
CA ARG A 261 -5.74 0.24 -28.30
C ARG A 261 -4.25 0.56 -28.14
N THR A 262 -3.89 1.81 -27.82
CA THR A 262 -2.50 2.22 -27.56
C THR A 262 -2.05 1.84 -26.16
N ASP A 263 -0.77 1.51 -26.01
CA ASP A 263 -0.21 1.16 -24.69
C ASP A 263 -0.32 2.30 -23.68
N VAL A 264 -0.23 3.56 -24.14
CA VAL A 264 -0.37 4.74 -23.29
C VAL A 264 -1.75 4.78 -22.60
N VAL A 265 -2.83 4.61 -23.36
CA VAL A 265 -4.19 4.64 -22.80
C VAL A 265 -4.49 3.38 -21.98
N LYS A 266 -4.07 2.20 -22.45
CA LYS A 266 -4.19 0.95 -21.69
C LYS A 266 -3.49 1.06 -20.33
N TYR A 267 -2.29 1.63 -20.31
CA TYR A 267 -1.49 1.83 -19.11
C TYR A 267 -2.16 2.82 -18.15
N ALA A 268 -2.56 4.00 -18.64
CA ALA A 268 -3.25 5.01 -17.84
C ALA A 268 -4.56 4.49 -17.23
N PHE A 269 -5.37 3.78 -18.02
CA PHE A 269 -6.62 3.18 -17.55
C PHE A 269 -6.36 2.07 -16.52
N THR A 270 -5.41 1.18 -16.79
CA THR A 270 -5.01 0.11 -15.86
C THR A 270 -4.52 0.67 -14.53
N GLY A 271 -3.72 1.73 -14.58
CA GLY A 271 -3.28 2.49 -13.42
C GLY A 271 -4.45 3.01 -12.60
N LEU A 272 -5.37 3.75 -13.24
CA LEU A 272 -6.56 4.28 -12.57
C LEU A 272 -7.40 3.18 -11.89
N MET A 273 -7.58 2.03 -12.54
CA MET A 273 -8.32 0.90 -11.94
C MET A 273 -7.62 0.33 -10.71
N ARG A 274 -6.29 0.27 -10.70
CA ARG A 274 -5.50 -0.19 -9.55
C ARG A 274 -5.55 0.80 -8.39
N ASP A 275 -5.53 2.10 -8.69
CA ASP A 275 -5.59 3.17 -7.71
C ASP A 275 -6.96 3.19 -7.04
N LEU A 276 -8.03 3.20 -7.85
CA LEU A 276 -9.41 3.13 -7.37
C LEU A 276 -9.70 1.84 -6.59
N ARG A 277 -9.10 0.70 -6.98
CA ARG A 277 -9.19 -0.53 -6.20
C ARG A 277 -8.56 -0.37 -4.82
N GLY A 278 -7.39 0.25 -4.71
CA GLY A 278 -6.75 0.52 -3.43
C GLY A 278 -7.64 1.40 -2.54
N ILE A 279 -8.17 2.48 -3.09
CA ILE A 279 -9.06 3.41 -2.38
C ILE A 279 -10.36 2.70 -1.96
N ALA A 280 -10.95 1.89 -2.84
CA ALA A 280 -12.11 1.05 -2.52
C ALA A 280 -11.78 0.03 -1.42
N MET A 281 -10.54 -0.48 -1.35
CA MET A 281 -10.13 -1.34 -0.24
C MET A 281 -10.12 -0.59 1.10
N ALA A 282 -9.95 0.74 1.12
CA ALA A 282 -9.92 1.52 2.35
C ALA A 282 -11.30 1.97 2.87
N THR A 283 -12.37 1.87 2.07
CA THR A 283 -13.71 2.27 2.52
C THR A 283 -14.34 1.19 3.40
N ASN A 284 -14.38 1.44 4.72
CA ASN A 284 -14.87 0.52 5.75
C ASN A 284 -16.15 1.03 6.45
N SER A 285 -16.84 2.00 5.87
CA SER A 285 -18.10 2.53 6.38
C SER A 285 -18.99 3.00 5.25
N ARG A 286 -20.29 3.09 5.51
CA ARG A 286 -21.27 3.67 4.56
C ARG A 286 -20.86 5.07 4.09
N ARG A 287 -20.33 5.91 5.00
CA ARG A 287 -19.88 7.27 4.71
C ARG A 287 -18.70 7.30 3.75
N THR A 288 -17.64 6.54 4.05
CA THR A 288 -16.42 6.51 3.21
C THR A 288 -16.70 5.87 1.85
N TYR A 289 -17.54 4.84 1.82
CA TYR A 289 -18.04 4.27 0.57
C TYR A 289 -18.86 5.28 -0.24
N GLY A 290 -19.76 6.03 0.42
CA GLY A 290 -20.56 7.08 -0.21
C GLY A 290 -19.72 8.12 -0.95
N LEU A 291 -18.62 8.58 -0.35
CA LEU A 291 -17.69 9.51 -1.01
C LEU A 291 -17.12 8.95 -2.32
N LEU A 292 -16.69 7.69 -2.31
CA LEU A 292 -16.16 7.02 -3.51
C LEU A 292 -17.27 6.72 -4.52
N PHE A 293 -18.47 6.37 -4.05
CA PHE A 293 -19.64 6.13 -4.89
C PHE A 293 -20.05 7.40 -5.63
N ASP A 294 -20.13 8.54 -4.94
CA ASP A 294 -20.47 9.84 -5.52
C ASP A 294 -19.39 10.34 -6.49
N TRP A 295 -18.13 9.95 -6.26
CA TRP A 295 -17.07 10.14 -7.23
C TRP A 295 -17.36 9.29 -8.48
N LEU A 296 -17.63 7.99 -8.35
CA LEU A 296 -17.75 7.13 -9.52
C LEU A 296 -19.08 7.30 -10.30
N TYR A 297 -20.20 7.34 -9.60
CA TYR A 297 -21.55 7.31 -10.16
C TYR A 297 -22.19 8.71 -10.20
N PRO A 298 -22.91 9.07 -11.29
CA PRO A 298 -23.04 8.34 -12.55
C PRO A 298 -21.88 8.61 -13.53
N SER A 299 -21.16 9.71 -13.34
CA SER A 299 -20.37 10.37 -14.38
C SER A 299 -19.27 9.50 -15.00
N ARG A 300 -18.65 8.61 -14.22
CA ARG A 300 -17.47 7.82 -14.63
C ARG A 300 -17.81 6.38 -14.98
N MET A 301 -19.05 5.93 -14.78
CA MET A 301 -19.51 4.60 -15.19
C MET A 301 -19.42 4.38 -16.71
N PRO A 302 -19.74 5.35 -17.59
CA PRO A 302 -19.59 5.20 -19.03
C PRO A 302 -18.16 4.87 -19.47
N LEU A 303 -17.15 5.44 -18.81
CA LEU A 303 -15.74 5.13 -19.07
C LEU A 303 -15.44 3.65 -18.85
N LEU A 304 -15.93 3.07 -17.75
CA LEU A 304 -15.71 1.66 -17.42
C LEU A 304 -16.37 0.72 -18.42
N LEU A 305 -17.62 1.03 -18.79
CA LEU A 305 -18.40 0.25 -19.77
C LEU A 305 -17.76 0.31 -21.17
N ARG A 306 -17.28 1.48 -21.56
CA ARG A 306 -16.57 1.71 -22.82
C ARG A 306 -15.27 0.90 -22.87
N ALA A 307 -14.43 1.03 -21.84
CA ALA A 307 -13.14 0.34 -21.79
C ALA A 307 -13.30 -1.19 -21.84
N ILE A 308 -14.23 -1.77 -21.07
CA ILE A 308 -14.42 -3.22 -21.06
C ILE A 308 -14.95 -3.76 -22.40
N SER A 309 -15.74 -2.95 -23.10
CA SER A 309 -16.30 -3.30 -24.40
C SER A 309 -15.26 -3.23 -25.52
N LEU A 310 -14.37 -2.23 -25.48
CA LEU A 310 -13.31 -2.04 -26.48
C LEU A 310 -12.13 -2.99 -26.30
N LEU A 311 -11.85 -3.43 -25.08
CA LEU A 311 -10.61 -4.13 -24.71
C LEU A 311 -10.87 -5.53 -24.15
N THR A 312 -11.97 -6.20 -24.53
CA THR A 312 -12.33 -7.52 -23.98
C THR A 312 -11.22 -8.57 -24.18
N ASP A 313 -10.47 -8.47 -25.27
CA ASP A 313 -9.35 -9.35 -25.65
C ASP A 313 -8.03 -9.04 -24.92
N GLU A 314 -8.00 -8.00 -24.08
CA GLU A 314 -6.80 -7.55 -23.36
C GLU A 314 -6.93 -7.85 -21.86
N PRO A 315 -6.55 -9.07 -21.38
CA PRO A 315 -6.72 -9.48 -19.99
C PRO A 315 -5.93 -8.61 -19.00
N GLU A 316 -4.85 -7.98 -19.45
CA GLU A 316 -4.04 -7.06 -18.64
C GLU A 316 -4.80 -5.77 -18.30
N VAL A 317 -5.83 -5.41 -19.09
CA VAL A 317 -6.69 -4.24 -18.84
C VAL A 317 -8.01 -4.65 -18.18
N THR A 318 -8.64 -5.73 -18.65
CA THR A 318 -9.94 -6.17 -18.12
C THR A 318 -9.83 -6.75 -16.71
N THR A 319 -8.74 -7.44 -16.39
CA THR A 319 -8.56 -8.02 -15.04
C THR A 319 -8.49 -6.95 -13.95
N PRO A 320 -7.68 -5.88 -14.05
CA PRO A 320 -7.70 -4.77 -13.09
C PRO A 320 -9.08 -4.13 -12.93
N LEU A 321 -9.79 -3.87 -14.03
CA LEU A 321 -11.15 -3.33 -14.00
C LEU A 321 -12.11 -4.25 -13.25
N LEU A 322 -12.15 -5.53 -13.61
CA LEU A 322 -13.02 -6.52 -12.96
C LEU A 322 -12.67 -6.68 -11.47
N LYS A 323 -11.38 -6.62 -11.10
CA LYS A 323 -10.95 -6.65 -9.70
C LYS A 323 -11.36 -5.40 -8.93
N PHE A 324 -11.30 -4.23 -9.56
CA PHE A 324 -11.83 -3.00 -8.99
C PHE A 324 -13.33 -3.13 -8.75
N MET A 325 -14.09 -3.55 -9.77
CA MET A 325 -15.54 -3.74 -9.65
C MET A 325 -15.88 -4.77 -8.58
N SER A 326 -15.17 -5.90 -8.55
CA SER A 326 -15.33 -6.91 -7.50
C SER A 326 -15.17 -6.30 -6.12
N GLU A 327 -14.10 -5.52 -5.89
CA GLU A 327 -13.90 -4.82 -4.63
C GLU A 327 -15.02 -3.81 -4.37
N PHE A 328 -15.36 -2.96 -5.33
CA PHE A 328 -16.36 -1.91 -5.18
C PHE A 328 -17.73 -2.44 -4.72
N VAL A 329 -18.11 -3.63 -5.18
CA VAL A 329 -19.40 -4.26 -4.86
C VAL A 329 -19.36 -5.20 -3.66
N LEU A 330 -18.20 -5.32 -2.98
CA LEU A 330 -18.07 -6.11 -1.77
C LEU A 330 -18.72 -5.37 -0.59
N ASN A 331 -19.74 -5.97 0.04
CA ASN A 331 -20.36 -5.42 1.25
C ASN A 331 -19.56 -5.74 2.52
N LYS A 332 -18.30 -5.29 2.60
CA LYS A 332 -17.52 -5.40 3.84
C LYS A 332 -17.92 -4.30 4.82
N ALA A 333 -17.88 -4.62 6.12
CA ALA A 333 -18.26 -3.70 7.19
C ALA A 333 -19.63 -3.02 6.99
N GLN A 334 -20.57 -3.72 6.34
CA GLN A 334 -21.91 -3.20 6.01
C GLN A 334 -21.91 -1.87 5.23
N ARG A 335 -20.85 -1.58 4.46
CA ARG A 335 -20.72 -0.30 3.73
C ARG A 335 -21.72 -0.12 2.59
N LEU A 336 -22.31 -1.20 2.06
CA LEU A 336 -23.33 -1.20 1.00
C LEU A 336 -24.76 -1.26 1.57
N THR A 337 -24.97 -0.62 2.71
CA THR A 337 -26.30 -0.43 3.30
C THR A 337 -26.86 0.92 2.84
N PHE A 338 -27.70 0.89 1.80
CA PHE A 338 -28.42 2.08 1.35
C PHE A 338 -29.69 2.26 2.18
N ASP A 339 -30.16 3.50 2.35
CA ASP A 339 -31.48 3.73 2.94
C ASP A 339 -32.56 3.08 2.08
N SER A 340 -33.65 2.62 2.69
CA SER A 340 -34.78 1.99 1.99
C SER A 340 -35.41 2.90 0.94
N SER A 341 -35.25 4.22 1.07
CA SER A 341 -35.69 5.24 0.12
C SER A 341 -34.67 5.54 -0.99
N SER A 342 -33.45 5.02 -0.91
CA SER A 342 -32.37 5.34 -1.84
C SER A 342 -32.39 4.40 -3.06
N PRO A 343 -32.41 4.94 -4.29
CA PRO A 343 -32.31 4.12 -5.49
C PRO A 343 -30.90 3.58 -5.75
N ASN A 344 -29.89 3.98 -4.96
CA ASN A 344 -28.47 3.75 -5.24
C ASN A 344 -28.11 2.26 -5.32
N GLY A 345 -28.76 1.40 -4.52
CA GLY A 345 -28.55 -0.05 -4.61
C GLY A 345 -28.95 -0.62 -5.97
N ILE A 346 -30.14 -0.24 -6.45
CA ILE A 346 -30.66 -0.68 -7.76
C ILE A 346 -29.81 -0.10 -8.90
N LEU A 347 -29.44 1.19 -8.81
CA LEU A 347 -28.62 1.86 -9.81
C LEU A 347 -27.23 1.21 -9.90
N LEU A 348 -26.62 0.90 -8.77
CA LEU A 348 -25.36 0.18 -8.71
C LEU A 348 -25.49 -1.20 -9.37
N PHE A 349 -26.50 -1.99 -9.01
CA PHE A 349 -26.75 -3.31 -9.61
C PHE A 349 -26.94 -3.23 -11.13
N ARG A 350 -27.65 -2.20 -11.60
CA ARG A 350 -27.87 -1.95 -13.03
C ARG A 350 -26.56 -1.69 -13.78
N GLU A 351 -25.70 -0.82 -13.25
CA GLU A 351 -24.41 -0.52 -13.92
C GLU A 351 -23.46 -1.72 -13.90
N ILE A 352 -23.44 -2.49 -12.80
CA ILE A 352 -22.67 -3.74 -12.72
C ILE A 352 -23.16 -4.75 -13.77
N SER A 353 -24.47 -4.94 -13.85
CA SER A 353 -25.09 -5.88 -14.80
C SER A 353 -24.73 -5.52 -16.24
N LYS A 354 -24.80 -4.23 -16.61
CA LYS A 354 -24.38 -3.75 -17.94
C LYS A 354 -22.91 -4.09 -18.22
N LEU A 355 -22.02 -3.83 -17.27
CA LEU A 355 -20.58 -4.08 -17.40
C LEU A 355 -20.28 -5.58 -17.57
N ILE A 356 -20.94 -6.43 -16.78
CA ILE A 356 -20.75 -7.88 -16.85
C ILE A 356 -21.33 -8.48 -18.13
N VAL A 357 -22.51 -8.03 -18.58
CA VAL A 357 -23.09 -8.46 -19.86
C VAL A 357 -22.21 -8.04 -21.02
N ALA A 358 -21.69 -6.80 -20.99
CA ALA A 358 -20.77 -6.30 -22.02
C ALA A 358 -19.49 -7.12 -22.12
N TYR A 359 -18.92 -7.53 -20.99
CA TYR A 359 -17.73 -8.39 -20.97
C TYR A 359 -18.07 -9.84 -21.37
N GLY A 360 -19.07 -10.43 -20.71
CA GLY A 360 -19.48 -11.82 -20.86
C GLY A 360 -19.88 -12.20 -22.28
N SER A 361 -20.71 -11.36 -22.93
CA SER A 361 -21.14 -11.60 -24.31
C SER A 361 -19.98 -11.62 -25.32
N ARG A 362 -18.89 -10.89 -25.05
CA ARG A 362 -17.73 -10.79 -25.95
C ARG A 362 -16.63 -11.80 -25.63
N ILE A 363 -16.31 -12.02 -24.35
CA ILE A 363 -15.24 -12.94 -23.92
C ILE A 363 -15.53 -14.39 -24.32
N LEU A 364 -16.81 -14.77 -24.36
CA LEU A 364 -17.25 -16.10 -24.79
C LEU A 364 -17.00 -16.35 -26.28
N LEU A 365 -17.03 -15.30 -27.10
CA LEU A 365 -16.83 -15.37 -28.56
C LEU A 365 -15.36 -15.40 -28.96
N LEU A 366 -14.44 -14.97 -28.08
CA LEU A 366 -13.02 -14.99 -28.38
C LEU A 366 -12.51 -16.42 -28.57
N PRO A 367 -11.48 -16.68 -29.40
CA PRO A 367 -10.91 -18.01 -29.54
C PRO A 367 -10.18 -18.46 -28.26
N ASN A 368 -10.02 -19.76 -28.10
CA ASN A 368 -9.20 -20.30 -27.01
C ASN A 368 -7.71 -20.14 -27.39
N GLY A 369 -7.01 -19.29 -26.63
CA GLY A 369 -5.56 -19.09 -26.80
C GLY A 369 -4.72 -20.14 -26.06
N THR A 370 -3.40 -20.01 -26.15
CA THR A 370 -2.44 -20.92 -25.48
C THR A 370 -2.54 -20.87 -23.95
N ASN A 371 -2.88 -19.72 -23.36
CA ASN A 371 -3.13 -19.57 -21.93
C ASN A 371 -4.59 -19.18 -21.67
N ILE A 372 -5.49 -20.16 -21.80
CA ILE A 372 -6.94 -20.00 -21.62
C ILE A 372 -7.30 -19.47 -20.23
N TYR A 373 -6.54 -19.89 -19.20
CA TYR A 373 -6.78 -19.41 -17.84
C TYR A 373 -6.62 -17.90 -17.75
N ARG A 374 -5.50 -17.36 -18.25
CA ARG A 374 -5.21 -15.92 -18.21
C ARG A 374 -6.14 -15.13 -19.12
N SER A 375 -6.41 -15.63 -20.33
CA SER A 375 -7.16 -14.89 -21.33
C SER A 375 -8.68 -14.94 -21.14
N LYS A 376 -9.22 -15.98 -20.49
CA LYS A 376 -10.68 -16.16 -20.32
C LYS A 376 -11.09 -16.46 -18.89
N TYR A 377 -10.66 -17.60 -18.35
CA TYR A 377 -11.26 -18.15 -17.11
C TYR A 377 -11.07 -17.23 -15.90
N LYS A 378 -9.92 -16.56 -15.79
CA LYS A 378 -9.67 -15.61 -14.70
C LYS A 378 -10.67 -14.45 -14.71
N GLY A 379 -10.92 -13.85 -15.87
CA GLY A 379 -11.89 -12.76 -15.98
C GLY A 379 -13.31 -13.25 -15.72
N ILE A 380 -13.71 -14.39 -16.28
CA ILE A 380 -15.03 -15.00 -16.04
C ILE A 380 -15.24 -15.29 -14.55
N TRP A 381 -14.26 -15.87 -13.87
CA TRP A 381 -14.31 -16.16 -12.44
C TRP A 381 -14.47 -14.88 -11.61
N ILE A 382 -13.77 -13.80 -11.95
CA ILE A 382 -13.94 -12.51 -11.28
C ILE A 382 -15.34 -11.94 -11.55
N SER A 383 -15.86 -12.03 -12.78
CA SER A 383 -17.23 -11.59 -13.12
C SER A 383 -18.29 -12.33 -12.30
N LEU A 384 -18.16 -13.66 -12.15
CA LEU A 384 -19.05 -14.45 -11.28
C LEU A 384 -18.93 -14.01 -9.81
N THR A 385 -17.72 -13.68 -9.36
CA THR A 385 -17.51 -13.10 -8.02
C THR A 385 -18.16 -11.71 -7.88
N VAL A 386 -18.12 -10.88 -8.92
CA VAL A 386 -18.79 -9.58 -8.92
C VAL A 386 -20.31 -9.76 -8.86
N LEU A 387 -20.86 -10.75 -9.56
CA LEU A 387 -22.28 -11.07 -9.48
C LEU A 387 -22.67 -11.57 -8.09
N SER A 388 -21.89 -12.44 -7.46
CA SER A 388 -22.27 -13.04 -6.17
C SER A 388 -22.22 -12.08 -4.98
N ARG A 389 -21.30 -11.11 -4.98
CA ARG A 389 -21.07 -10.17 -3.87
C ARG A 389 -22.30 -9.31 -3.51
N PRO A 390 -23.04 -8.71 -4.46
CA PRO A 390 -24.30 -8.01 -4.18
C PRO A 390 -25.37 -8.88 -3.51
N TYR A 391 -25.40 -10.20 -3.75
CA TYR A 391 -26.39 -11.09 -3.13
C TYR A 391 -26.06 -11.48 -1.69
N VAL A 392 -24.83 -11.22 -1.23
CA VAL A 392 -24.38 -11.45 0.15
C VAL A 392 -24.55 -10.14 0.95
N GLY A 393 -25.79 -9.82 1.34
CA GLY A 393 -26.13 -8.63 2.14
C GLY A 393 -27.52 -8.06 1.84
N THR A 394 -27.86 -6.91 2.41
CA THR A 394 -29.20 -6.26 2.35
C THR A 394 -29.70 -5.93 0.93
N MET A 395 -28.80 -5.93 -0.06
CA MET A 395 -29.12 -5.90 -1.49
C MET A 395 -29.93 -7.13 -1.95
N SER A 396 -29.88 -8.25 -1.23
CA SER A 396 -30.73 -9.41 -1.47
C SER A 396 -32.21 -9.06 -1.34
N ILE A 397 -32.60 -8.20 -0.40
CA ILE A 397 -34.01 -7.83 -0.14
C ILE A 397 -34.55 -6.95 -1.28
N LEU A 398 -33.76 -6.00 -1.78
CA LEU A 398 -34.15 -5.12 -2.90
C LEU A 398 -34.15 -5.83 -4.26
N VAL A 399 -33.19 -6.74 -4.48
CA VAL A 399 -33.12 -7.51 -5.73
C VAL A 399 -34.16 -8.63 -5.75
N SER A 400 -34.44 -9.31 -4.63
CA SER A 400 -35.52 -10.31 -4.55
C SER A 400 -36.91 -9.70 -4.69
N SER A 401 -37.16 -8.53 -4.09
CA SER A 401 -38.43 -7.81 -4.26
C SER A 401 -38.62 -7.26 -5.68
N SER A 402 -37.56 -6.81 -6.36
CA SER A 402 -37.66 -6.36 -7.76
C SER A 402 -37.77 -7.51 -8.77
N PHE A 403 -37.12 -8.65 -8.53
CA PHE A 403 -37.28 -9.86 -9.35
C PHE A 403 -38.71 -10.39 -9.30
N MET A 404 -39.42 -10.26 -8.17
CA MET A 404 -40.83 -10.63 -8.06
C MET A 404 -41.79 -9.68 -8.79
N VAL A 405 -41.36 -8.48 -9.18
CA VAL A 405 -42.21 -7.48 -9.86
C VAL A 405 -41.94 -7.43 -11.38
N THR A 406 -40.85 -8.03 -11.87
CA THR A 406 -40.45 -7.98 -13.28
C THR A 406 -40.32 -9.36 -13.93
N GLU A 407 -41.43 -10.10 -14.03
CA GLU A 407 -41.57 -11.32 -14.85
C GLU A 407 -41.41 -11.10 -16.38
N HIS A 408 -40.96 -9.92 -16.84
CA HIS A 408 -40.83 -9.60 -18.28
C HIS A 408 -39.41 -9.40 -18.80
N LEU A 409 -38.35 -9.60 -18.00
CA LEU A 409 -36.97 -9.61 -18.50
C LEU A 409 -36.42 -11.05 -18.48
N ARG A 410 -36.67 -11.79 -19.58
CA ARG A 410 -35.97 -13.05 -19.87
C ARG A 410 -34.46 -12.77 -19.95
N MET A 411 -33.71 -13.13 -18.91
CA MET A 411 -32.28 -13.44 -19.03
C MET A 411 -32.13 -14.88 -19.55
N PRO A 412 -31.53 -15.12 -20.72
CA PRO A 412 -31.16 -16.47 -21.15
C PRO A 412 -29.75 -16.76 -20.63
N LEU A 413 -29.59 -17.06 -19.34
CA LEU A 413 -28.28 -17.43 -18.79
C LEU A 413 -28.41 -18.34 -17.56
N ILE A 414 -29.12 -19.46 -17.68
CA ILE A 414 -28.91 -20.65 -16.84
C ILE A 414 -29.17 -21.89 -17.70
N TYR A 415 -28.14 -22.37 -18.37
CA TYR A 415 -27.90 -23.78 -18.70
C TYR A 415 -26.44 -23.88 -19.16
N LEU A 416 -25.54 -24.07 -18.20
CA LEU A 416 -24.25 -24.75 -18.33
C LEU A 416 -23.82 -25.23 -16.94
#